data_AF-A0A528GYK1-F1
#
_entry.id   AF-A0A528GYK1-F1
#
_cell.length_a   1.000
_cell.length_b   1.000
_cell.length_c   1.000
_cell.angle_alpha   90.00
_cell.angle_beta   90.00
_cell.angle_gamma   90.00
#
_symmetry.space_group_name_H-M   'P 1'
#
loop_
_entity.id
_entity.type
_entity.pdbx_description
1 polymer ?
#
loop_
_entity_poly.entity_id
_entity_poly.type
_entity_poly.pdbx_seq_one_letter_code
_entity_poly.pdbx_strand_id
1 'polypeptide(L)'
;MFYQFYELNHAAVQPARFYADAVRMFYTNPLNPFTHTSWGRSIAATAELFERTTRRYIKPQFGLTKTVVDWKSVDVTEKTVW
;
A
#
# COMPACT_ATOMS: atom_id res chain seq x y z
N MET A 1 -2.15 -11.93 -25.13
CA MET A 1 -0.68 -11.90 -24.89
C MET A 1 -0.24 -10.75 -23.98
N PHE A 2 -0.54 -9.47 -24.28
CA PHE A 2 -0.04 -8.34 -23.46
C PHE A 2 -0.47 -8.35 -21.99
N TYR A 3 -1.69 -8.79 -21.69
CA TYR A 3 -2.15 -8.95 -20.30
C TYR A 3 -1.33 -10.01 -19.52
N GLN A 4 -0.90 -11.08 -20.19
CA GLN A 4 -0.07 -12.11 -19.55
C GLN A 4 1.34 -11.59 -19.24
N PHE A 5 1.91 -10.76 -20.11
CA PHE A 5 3.17 -10.06 -19.82
C PHE A 5 3.01 -9.08 -18.66
N TYR A 6 1.89 -8.37 -18.57
CA TYR A 6 1.59 -7.50 -17.44
C TYR A 6 1.51 -8.29 -16.12
N GLU A 7 0.75 -9.38 -16.08
CA GLU A 7 0.65 -10.26 -14.90
C GLU A 7 2.00 -10.91 -14.55
N LEU A 8 2.79 -11.31 -15.56
CA LEU A 8 4.13 -11.86 -15.35
C LEU A 8 5.08 -10.84 -14.71
N ASN A 9 5.04 -9.57 -15.14
CA ASN A 9 5.84 -8.52 -14.52
C ASN A 9 5.46 -8.33 -13.04
N HIS A 10 4.17 -8.39 -12.71
CA HIS A 10 3.72 -8.29 -11.32
C HIS A 10 4.17 -9.47 -10.47
N ALA A 11 4.09 -10.68 -11.02
CA ALA A 11 4.58 -11.89 -10.39
C ALA A 11 6.10 -11.85 -10.19
N ALA A 12 6.86 -11.36 -11.18
CA ALA A 12 8.31 -11.23 -11.10
C ALA A 12 8.77 -10.28 -9.99
N VAL A 13 7.96 -9.25 -9.65
CA VAL A 13 8.26 -8.28 -8.58
C VAL A 13 7.83 -8.78 -7.18
N GLN A 14 7.07 -9.88 -7.07
CA GLN A 14 6.65 -10.43 -5.77
C GLN A 14 7.82 -10.75 -4.80
N PRO A 15 8.91 -11.43 -5.22
CA PRO A 15 10.02 -11.74 -4.32
C PRO A 15 10.75 -10.48 -3.83
N ALA A 16 10.91 -9.48 -4.70
CA ALA A 16 11.53 -8.20 -4.35
C ALA A 16 10.71 -7.45 -3.29
N ARG A 17 9.37 -7.54 -3.34
CA ARG A 17 8.49 -6.98 -2.31
C ARG A 17 8.65 -7.67 -0.96
N PHE A 18 8.76 -8.99 -0.95
CA PHE A 18 9.02 -9.73 0.28
C PHE A 18 10.34 -9.31 0.92
N TYR A 19 11.39 -9.15 0.11
CA TYR A 19 12.67 -8.62 0.58
C TYR A 19 12.55 -7.19 1.11
N ALA A 20 11.82 -6.30 0.41
CA ALA A 20 11.58 -4.93 0.88
C ALA A 20 10.85 -4.90 2.23
N ASP A 21 9.86 -5.76 2.45
CA ASP A 21 9.18 -5.83 3.75
C ASP A 21 10.11 -6.34 4.87
N ALA A 22 10.98 -7.31 4.57
CA ALA A 22 12.00 -7.77 5.51
C ALA A 22 13.01 -6.67 5.87
N VAL A 23 13.49 -5.90 4.87
CA VAL A 23 14.37 -4.74 5.08
C VAL A 23 13.66 -3.70 5.94
N ARG A 24 12.41 -3.35 5.62
CA ARG A 24 11.61 -2.42 6.41
C ARG A 24 11.53 -2.89 7.86
N MET A 25 11.14 -4.15 8.10
CA MET A 25 11.03 -4.73 9.44
C MET A 25 12.36 -4.66 10.20
N PHE A 26 13.48 -4.98 9.54
CA PHE A 26 14.80 -4.92 10.15
C PHE A 26 15.23 -3.51 10.56
N TYR A 27 14.99 -2.50 9.70
CA TYR A 27 15.36 -1.11 9.99
C TYR A 27 14.36 -0.38 10.89
N THR A 28 13.15 -0.92 11.10
CA THR A 28 12.19 -0.43 12.11
C THR A 28 12.31 -1.13 13.47
N ASN A 29 13.09 -2.21 13.58
CA ASN A 29 13.21 -2.95 14.83
C ASN A 29 13.99 -2.14 15.87
N PRO A 30 13.44 -1.83 17.06
CA PRO A 30 14.12 -1.04 18.09
C PRO A 30 15.43 -1.66 18.61
N LEU A 31 15.64 -2.97 18.39
CA LEU A 31 16.90 -3.65 18.71
C LEU A 31 18.02 -3.37 17.70
N ASN A 32 17.70 -2.78 16.55
CA ASN A 32 18.69 -2.40 15.56
C ASN A 32 19.26 -1.01 15.90
N PRO A 33 20.58 -0.87 16.14
CA PRO A 33 21.19 0.39 16.52
C PRO A 33 21.07 1.49 15.45
N PHE A 34 20.80 1.11 14.19
CA PHE A 34 20.63 2.06 13.10
C PHE A 34 19.20 2.61 12.97
N THR A 35 18.21 2.07 13.69
CA THR A 35 16.78 2.42 13.50
C THR A 35 16.47 3.90 13.68
N HIS A 36 17.08 4.55 14.67
CA HIS A 36 16.81 5.96 14.95
C HIS A 36 17.73 6.92 14.17
N THR A 37 18.67 6.40 13.39
CA THR A 37 19.56 7.22 12.56
C THR A 37 18.81 7.77 11.34
N SER A 38 19.30 8.87 10.75
CA SER A 38 18.78 9.38 9.48
C SER A 38 18.85 8.31 8.38
N TRP A 39 19.98 7.60 8.32
CA TRP A 39 20.23 6.53 7.36
C TRP A 39 19.24 5.37 7.47
N GLY A 40 19.06 4.81 8.68
CA GLY A 40 18.12 3.70 8.89
C GLY A 40 16.68 4.08 8.60
N ARG A 41 16.25 5.30 8.96
CA ARG A 41 14.93 5.83 8.60
C ARG A 41 14.75 5.98 7.10
N SER A 42 15.76 6.48 6.38
CA SER A 42 15.72 6.60 4.92
C SER A 42 15.59 5.23 4.25
N ILE A 43 16.38 4.22 4.67
CA ILE A 43 16.28 2.86 4.11
C ILE A 43 14.90 2.26 4.35
N ALA A 44 14.37 2.35 5.58
CA ALA A 44 13.04 1.86 5.90
C ALA A 44 11.95 2.53 5.04
N ALA A 45 12.03 3.84 4.86
CA ALA A 45 11.10 4.60 4.03
C ALA A 45 11.20 4.21 2.55
N THR A 46 12.41 4.03 2.00
CA THR A 46 12.58 3.57 0.62
C THR A 46 12.02 2.16 0.42
N ALA A 47 12.23 1.26 1.37
CA ALA A 47 11.68 -0.09 1.31
C ALA A 47 10.14 -0.09 1.36
N GLU A 48 9.55 0.75 2.22
CA GLU A 48 8.10 0.94 2.26
C GLU A 48 7.54 1.53 0.95
N LEU A 49 8.19 2.54 0.39
CA LEU A 49 7.79 3.14 -0.89
C LEU A 49 7.86 2.11 -2.03
N PHE A 50 8.91 1.28 -2.07
CA PHE A 50 9.04 0.22 -3.06
C PHE A 50 7.90 -0.80 -2.95
N GLU A 51 7.57 -1.24 -1.73
CA GLU A 51 6.46 -2.16 -1.49
C GLU A 51 5.13 -1.56 -1.95
N ARG A 52 4.84 -0.32 -1.55
CA ARG A 52 3.57 0.35 -1.87
C ARG A 52 3.42 0.64 -3.36
N THR A 53 4.48 1.01 -4.06
CA THR A 53 4.42 1.34 -5.49
C THR A 53 4.27 0.12 -6.39
N THR A 54 4.71 -1.05 -5.92
CA THR A 54 4.68 -2.31 -6.69
C THR A 54 3.54 -3.25 -6.27
N ARG A 55 2.82 -2.94 -5.18
CA ARG A 55 1.62 -3.67 -4.75
C ARG A 55 0.40 -3.26 -5.57
N ARG A 56 -0.41 -4.25 -5.95
CA ARG A 56 -1.75 -4.03 -6.52
C ARG A 56 -2.74 -3.79 -5.39
N TYR A 57 -3.41 -2.64 -5.41
CA TYR A 57 -4.52 -2.34 -4.53
C TYR A 57 -5.84 -2.53 -5.28
N ILE A 58 -6.78 -3.22 -4.66
CA ILE A 58 -8.16 -3.27 -5.13
C ILE A 58 -8.80 -1.93 -4.77
N LYS A 59 -9.76 -1.46 -5.58
CA LYS A 59 -10.56 -0.28 -5.24
C LYS A 59 -11.16 -0.47 -3.84
N PRO A 60 -10.82 0.37 -2.85
CA PRO A 60 -11.43 0.28 -1.52
C PRO A 60 -12.91 0.67 -1.59
N GLN A 61 -13.71 0.13 -0.67
CA GLN A 61 -15.09 0.58 -0.51
C GLN A 61 -15.09 2.03 -0.03
N PHE A 62 -16.06 2.83 -0.49
CA PHE A 62 -16.18 4.22 -0.03
C PHE A 62 -16.47 4.32 1.48
N GLY A 63 -17.13 3.31 2.06
CA GLY A 63 -17.32 3.19 3.52
C GLY A 63 -18.34 4.15 4.13
N LEU A 64 -19.06 4.93 3.32
CA LEU A 64 -20.12 5.83 3.76
C LEU A 64 -21.48 5.30 3.29
N THR A 65 -22.31 4.81 4.21
CA THR A 65 -23.65 4.27 3.90
C THR A 65 -24.77 5.28 4.14
N LYS A 66 -24.59 6.20 5.09
CA LYS A 66 -25.56 7.25 5.43
C LYS A 66 -24.85 8.57 5.69
N THR A 67 -25.53 9.65 5.36
CA THR A 67 -25.11 11.00 5.72
C THR A 67 -26.32 11.84 6.13
N VAL A 68 -26.09 13.02 6.69
CA VAL A 68 -27.14 13.96 7.07
C VAL A 68 -27.17 15.11 6.06
N VAL A 69 -28.32 15.34 5.44
CA VAL A 69 -28.58 16.49 4.57
C VAL A 69 -29.86 17.16 5.11
N ASP A 70 -29.80 18.47 5.39
CA ASP A 70 -30.93 19.23 5.94
C ASP A 70 -31.61 18.56 7.14
N TRP A 71 -30.80 18.12 8.12
CA TRP A 71 -31.25 17.44 9.34
C TRP A 71 -31.96 16.11 9.12
N LYS A 72 -31.90 15.55 7.91
CA LYS A 72 -32.47 14.24 7.57
C LYS A 72 -31.37 13.25 7.24
N SER A 73 -31.48 12.04 7.79
CA SER A 73 -30.61 10.93 7.42
C SER A 73 -30.98 10.47 6.00
N VAL A 74 -30.01 10.49 5.09
CA VAL A 74 -30.16 10.02 3.71
C VAL A 74 -29.18 8.90 3.42
N ASP A 75 -29.59 7.94 2.58
CA ASP A 75 -28.74 6.83 2.16
C ASP A 75 -27.78 7.29 1.05
N VAL A 76 -26.54 6.80 1.11
CA VAL A 76 -25.48 7.10 0.14
C VAL A 76 -25.28 5.88 -0.77
N THR A 77 -25.44 6.07 -2.08
CA THR A 77 -25.20 5.02 -3.08
C THR A 77 -23.92 5.33 -3.84
N GLU A 78 -22.94 4.43 -3.75
CA GLU A 78 -21.69 4.55 -4.50
C GLU A 78 -21.93 4.27 -6.00
N LYS A 79 -21.51 5.19 -6.86
CA LYS A 79 -21.47 4.98 -8.31
C LYS A 79 -20.03 4.93 -8.79
N THR A 80 -19.60 3.78 -9.29
CA THR A 80 -18.30 3.66 -9.96
C THR A 80 -18.41 4.29 -11.35
N VAL A 81 -17.67 5.37 -11.57
CA VAL A 81 -17.47 5.98 -12.90
C VAL A 81 -16.09 5.54 -13.35
N TRP A 82 -16.05 4.65 -14.35
CA TRP A 82 -14.90 3.90 -14.89
C TRP A 82 -14.56 2.59 -14.18
#